data_AF-A0A1F6G7S6-F1
#
_entry.id   AF-A0A1F6G7S6-F1
#
_cell.length_a   1.000
_cell.length_b   1.000
_cell.length_c   1.000
_cell.angle_alpha   90.00
_cell.angle_beta   90.00
_cell.angle_gamma   90.00
#
_symmetry.space_group_name_H-M   'P 1'
#
loop_
_entity.id
_entity.type
_entity.pdbx_description
1 polymer ?
#
loop_
_entity_poly.entity_id
_entity_poly.type
_entity_poly.pdbx_seq_one_letter_code
_entity_poly.pdbx_strand_id
1 'polypeptide(L)'
;MCTQNENTKTIHPLFAREVRPIYNWHEWLERWKGARGFQEFDSLIHCGFCVPIEKSKFSEQEYTEIDRIKFYLGIADGWMDNQFFKLSGDGKDRYFVDRDSIIKNSGKTLGELRQLLARKAFDKLCLNFFTTKLMSNDGDGFFNSSWKMQITSEQLFPAILNFFAAEKSTFDSIRIRNIFSYGNERSHNEELAVNFLLNLARFIFGWRERKIWDGMERELREEMEAENVTVRSRLDSAKPWMIEVLSYLNHLVLLRKWILELDGPCLAKLKEIALRSELSYYQHPVKGNRSVASTEEACLAGSPAALLLNEYELKMGVYNRLTAILEAEQQKEDALREAEEKSRS
;
A
#
# COMPACT_ATOMS: atom_id res chain seq x y z
N MET A 1 -64.14 -18.13 37.34
CA MET A 1 -63.85 -18.39 35.92
C MET A 1 -62.53 -17.70 35.59
N CYS A 2 -61.49 -18.50 35.36
CA CYS A 2 -60.19 -18.05 34.84
C CYS A 2 -60.27 -17.93 33.31
N THR A 3 -59.83 -16.80 32.76
CA THR A 3 -59.36 -16.66 31.37
C THR A 3 -58.31 -15.55 31.37
N GLN A 4 -57.05 -15.92 31.60
CA GLN A 4 -55.98 -16.05 30.59
C GLN A 4 -55.41 -14.70 30.14
N ASN A 5 -54.32 -14.32 30.80
CA ASN A 5 -53.31 -13.37 30.32
C ASN A 5 -52.62 -13.97 29.09
N GLU A 6 -52.83 -13.39 27.91
CA GLU A 6 -51.97 -13.62 26.74
C GLU A 6 -50.65 -12.88 26.92
N ASN A 7 -49.71 -13.52 27.61
CA ASN A 7 -48.29 -13.21 27.50
C ASN A 7 -47.82 -13.57 26.09
N THR A 8 -47.92 -12.65 25.15
CA THR A 8 -47.17 -12.74 23.89
C THR A 8 -45.69 -12.55 24.22
N LYS A 9 -45.02 -13.67 24.53
CA LYS A 9 -43.56 -13.77 24.53
C LYS A 9 -43.07 -13.41 23.13
N THR A 10 -42.74 -12.14 22.91
CA THR A 10 -41.96 -11.70 21.75
C THR A 10 -40.68 -12.51 21.74
N ILE A 11 -40.60 -13.48 20.83
CA ILE A 11 -39.39 -14.27 20.58
C ILE A 11 -38.28 -13.28 20.26
N HIS A 12 -37.21 -13.31 21.04
CA HIS A 12 -36.10 -12.38 20.87
C HIS A 12 -35.57 -12.50 19.42
N PRO A 13 -35.33 -11.39 18.68
CA PRO A 13 -34.99 -11.42 17.25
C PRO A 13 -33.80 -12.31 16.89
N LEU A 14 -32.89 -12.55 17.84
CA LEU A 14 -31.76 -13.47 17.68
C LEU A 14 -32.16 -14.95 17.56
N PHE A 15 -33.30 -15.38 18.12
CA PHE A 15 -33.79 -16.76 18.01
C PHE A 15 -34.58 -17.02 16.73
N ALA A 16 -35.02 -15.97 16.02
CA ALA A 16 -35.67 -16.08 14.73
C ALA A 16 -34.68 -16.05 13.54
N ARG A 17 -33.42 -15.71 13.80
CA ARG A 17 -32.39 -15.56 12.76
C ARG A 17 -31.74 -16.91 12.52
N GLU A 18 -31.98 -17.49 11.34
CA GLU A 18 -31.33 -18.73 10.92
C GLU A 18 -29.82 -18.49 10.80
N VAL A 19 -29.05 -18.92 11.80
CA VAL A 19 -27.59 -18.84 11.77
C VAL A 19 -27.09 -19.95 10.85
N ARG A 20 -26.93 -19.65 9.56
CA ARG A 20 -26.28 -20.57 8.64
C ARG A 20 -24.76 -20.45 8.83
N PRO A 21 -24.04 -21.49 9.26
CA PRO A 21 -22.58 -21.47 9.33
C PRO A 21 -21.99 -21.27 7.93
N ILE A 22 -20.92 -20.48 7.82
CA ILE A 22 -20.13 -20.31 6.59
C ILE A 22 -18.86 -21.13 6.77
N TYR A 23 -18.63 -22.12 5.90
CA TYR A 23 -17.55 -23.07 6.12
C TYR A 23 -16.26 -22.70 5.39
N ASN A 24 -16.35 -22.00 4.26
CA ASN A 24 -15.20 -21.59 3.47
C ASN A 24 -15.46 -20.29 2.68
N TRP A 25 -14.39 -19.75 2.10
CA TRP A 25 -14.43 -18.47 1.38
C TRP A 25 -15.30 -18.50 0.12
N HIS A 26 -15.38 -19.65 -0.57
CA HIS A 26 -16.28 -19.83 -1.71
C HIS A 26 -17.74 -19.64 -1.31
N GLU A 27 -18.19 -20.32 -0.25
CA GLU A 27 -19.55 -20.15 0.29
C GLU A 27 -19.79 -18.73 0.82
N TRP A 28 -18.77 -18.11 1.43
CA TRP A 28 -18.84 -16.72 1.86
C TRP A 28 -19.11 -15.79 0.66
N LEU A 29 -18.41 -15.99 -0.45
CA LEU A 29 -18.59 -15.20 -1.68
C LEU A 29 -19.95 -15.45 -2.33
N GLU A 30 -20.44 -16.69 -2.36
CA GLU A 30 -21.78 -16.97 -2.87
C GLU A 30 -22.86 -16.28 -2.03
N ARG A 31 -22.69 -16.23 -0.70
CA ARG A 31 -23.58 -15.44 0.16
C ARG A 31 -23.42 -13.95 -0.05
N TRP A 32 -22.20 -13.46 -0.26
CA TRP A 32 -21.97 -12.06 -0.61
C TRP A 32 -22.72 -11.67 -1.89
N LYS A 33 -22.68 -12.52 -2.92
CA LYS A 33 -23.40 -12.31 -4.18
C LYS A 33 -24.92 -12.39 -4.00
N GLY A 34 -25.39 -13.27 -3.11
CA GLY A 34 -26.81 -13.45 -2.81
C GLY A 34 -27.40 -12.44 -1.82
N ALA A 35 -26.56 -11.66 -1.13
CA ALA A 35 -26.98 -10.77 -0.05
C ALA A 35 -27.84 -9.61 -0.55
N ARG A 36 -28.91 -9.30 0.18
CA ARG A 36 -29.89 -8.26 -0.23
C ARG A 36 -30.01 -7.09 0.74
N GLY A 37 -29.57 -7.27 1.99
CA GLY A 37 -29.70 -6.26 3.04
C GLY A 37 -28.36 -5.69 3.50
N PHE A 38 -28.34 -4.42 3.89
CA PHE A 38 -27.15 -3.79 4.49
C PHE A 38 -26.61 -4.58 5.69
N GLN A 39 -27.49 -5.04 6.59
CA GLN A 39 -27.09 -5.81 7.76
C GLN A 39 -26.41 -7.14 7.39
N GLU A 40 -26.76 -7.72 6.26
CA GLU A 40 -26.17 -8.96 5.75
C GLU A 40 -24.76 -8.69 5.21
N PHE A 41 -24.60 -7.66 4.35
CA PHE A 41 -23.28 -7.21 3.91
C PHE A 41 -22.38 -6.83 5.10
N ASP A 42 -22.91 -6.05 6.04
CA ASP A 42 -22.21 -5.65 7.25
C ASP A 42 -21.72 -6.87 8.08
N SER A 43 -22.58 -7.89 8.22
CA SER A 43 -22.23 -9.14 8.91
C SER A 43 -21.18 -9.94 8.14
N LEU A 44 -21.29 -10.00 6.81
CA LEU A 44 -20.34 -10.72 5.96
C LEU A 44 -18.95 -10.08 6.00
N ILE A 45 -18.84 -8.74 5.85
CA ILE A 45 -17.57 -8.01 6.01
C ILE A 45 -16.99 -8.29 7.41
N HIS A 46 -17.85 -8.40 8.43
CA HIS A 46 -17.36 -8.66 9.78
C HIS A 46 -16.61 -9.98 9.91
N CYS A 47 -17.11 -11.06 9.28
CA CYS A 47 -16.59 -12.41 9.47
C CYS A 47 -15.66 -12.89 8.36
N GLY A 48 -15.55 -12.22 7.20
CA GLY A 48 -14.86 -12.80 6.03
C GLY A 48 -13.38 -13.14 6.23
N PHE A 49 -12.63 -12.38 7.05
CA PHE A 49 -11.25 -12.75 7.42
C PHE A 49 -11.16 -13.97 8.35
N CYS A 50 -12.24 -14.32 9.05
CA CYS A 50 -12.31 -15.50 9.92
C CYS A 50 -12.75 -16.76 9.17
N VAL A 51 -13.09 -16.65 7.88
CA VAL A 51 -13.52 -17.78 7.07
C VAL A 51 -12.28 -18.46 6.44
N PRO A 52 -12.17 -19.80 6.54
CA PRO A 52 -11.11 -20.58 5.88
C PRO A 52 -11.10 -20.38 4.36
N ILE A 53 -9.92 -20.37 3.75
CA ILE A 53 -9.78 -20.23 2.29
C ILE A 53 -9.87 -21.58 1.58
N GLU A 54 -9.57 -22.66 2.29
CA GLU A 54 -9.52 -24.01 1.79
C GLU A 54 -10.88 -24.43 1.23
N LYS A 55 -10.85 -25.09 0.06
CA LYS A 55 -12.06 -25.70 -0.51
C LYS A 55 -12.60 -26.75 0.43
N SER A 56 -13.92 -26.80 0.56
CA SER A 56 -14.59 -27.92 1.21
C SER A 56 -15.02 -28.99 0.21
N LYS A 57 -15.14 -28.65 -1.08
CA LYS A 57 -15.53 -29.58 -2.15
C LYS A 57 -14.63 -29.44 -3.37
N PHE A 58 -14.45 -30.56 -4.08
CA PHE A 58 -13.60 -30.62 -5.27
C PHE A 58 -14.06 -29.70 -6.42
N SER A 59 -15.38 -29.44 -6.52
CA SER A 59 -15.98 -28.59 -7.55
C SER A 59 -15.85 -27.09 -7.29
N GLU A 60 -15.33 -26.68 -6.12
CA GLU A 60 -15.26 -25.26 -5.75
C GLU A 60 -14.05 -24.58 -6.41
N GLN A 61 -14.20 -23.28 -6.70
CA GLN A 61 -13.10 -22.46 -7.18
C GLN A 61 -12.02 -22.35 -6.10
N GLU A 62 -10.75 -22.35 -6.52
CA GLU A 62 -9.63 -22.10 -5.60
C GLU A 62 -9.45 -20.60 -5.42
N TYR A 63 -9.38 -20.18 -4.17
CA TYR A 63 -9.08 -18.81 -3.81
C TYR A 63 -7.80 -18.77 -3.02
N THR A 64 -7.15 -17.62 -3.04
CA THR A 64 -5.94 -17.34 -2.29
C THR A 64 -6.19 -16.21 -1.28
N GLU A 65 -5.28 -16.05 -0.33
CA GLU A 65 -5.28 -14.89 0.56
C GLU A 65 -5.25 -13.55 -0.19
N ILE A 66 -4.57 -13.53 -1.35
CA ILE A 66 -4.50 -12.35 -2.22
C ILE A 66 -5.90 -11.98 -2.75
N ASP A 67 -6.71 -12.96 -3.14
CA ASP A 67 -8.07 -12.71 -3.64
C ASP A 67 -8.95 -12.09 -2.57
N ARG A 68 -8.85 -12.59 -1.33
CA ARG A 68 -9.55 -12.03 -0.17
C ARG A 68 -9.11 -10.60 0.10
N ILE A 69 -7.80 -10.33 0.13
CA ILE A 69 -7.28 -8.97 0.37
C ILE A 69 -7.74 -8.02 -0.73
N LYS A 70 -7.61 -8.40 -2.01
CA LYS A 70 -8.07 -7.58 -3.15
C LYS A 70 -9.56 -7.28 -3.08
N PHE A 71 -10.36 -8.26 -2.68
CA PHE A 71 -11.79 -8.07 -2.50
C PHE A 71 -12.09 -6.99 -1.44
N TYR A 72 -11.42 -7.06 -0.28
CA TYR A 72 -11.60 -6.05 0.77
C TYR A 72 -11.06 -4.68 0.35
N LEU A 73 -9.92 -4.61 -0.35
CA LEU A 73 -9.39 -3.36 -0.91
C LEU A 73 -10.43 -2.73 -1.85
N GLY A 74 -11.05 -3.53 -2.72
CA GLY A 74 -12.09 -3.07 -3.64
C GLY A 74 -13.33 -2.50 -2.93
N ILE A 75 -13.77 -3.10 -1.83
CA ILE A 75 -14.89 -2.56 -1.03
C ILE A 75 -14.46 -1.28 -0.30
N ALA A 76 -13.29 -1.31 0.33
CA ALA A 76 -12.78 -0.22 1.15
C ALA A 76 -12.49 1.05 0.34
N ASP A 77 -12.15 0.92 -0.95
CA ASP A 77 -11.85 2.04 -1.85
C ASP A 77 -13.07 2.93 -2.15
N GLY A 78 -14.26 2.57 -1.65
CA GLY A 78 -15.45 3.41 -1.74
C GLY A 78 -16.03 3.56 -3.15
N TRP A 79 -15.45 2.85 -4.14
CA TRP A 79 -15.78 2.74 -5.57
C TRP A 79 -15.30 3.88 -6.48
N MET A 80 -14.10 3.72 -7.06
CA MET A 80 -13.63 4.53 -8.21
C MET A 80 -13.33 3.72 -9.48
N ASP A 81 -13.65 2.41 -9.53
CA ASP A 81 -13.57 1.69 -10.80
C ASP A 81 -14.78 0.77 -10.99
N ASN A 82 -15.55 1.04 -12.06
CA ASN A 82 -16.72 0.27 -12.51
C ASN A 82 -16.36 -1.18 -12.93
N GLN A 83 -15.18 -1.69 -12.58
CA GLN A 83 -14.61 -2.92 -13.14
C GLN A 83 -14.61 -4.12 -12.18
N PHE A 84 -14.60 -3.93 -10.86
CA PHE A 84 -15.01 -5.02 -9.96
C PHE A 84 -16.53 -5.24 -9.99
N PHE A 85 -17.25 -4.26 -10.54
CA PHE A 85 -18.63 -4.34 -11.03
C PHE A 85 -18.69 -4.23 -12.56
N LYS A 86 -17.66 -4.70 -13.29
CA LYS A 86 -17.86 -5.10 -14.69
C LYS A 86 -18.63 -6.41 -14.64
N LEU A 87 -19.94 -6.19 -14.63
CA LEU A 87 -20.96 -7.15 -15.00
C LEU A 87 -20.67 -7.63 -16.41
N SER A 88 -19.82 -8.64 -16.53
CA SER A 88 -19.78 -9.48 -17.73
C SER A 88 -21.00 -10.39 -17.67
N GLY A 89 -22.00 -10.02 -18.44
CA GLY A 89 -23.21 -10.80 -18.61
C GLY A 89 -24.15 -10.02 -19.51
N ASP A 90 -24.23 -10.48 -20.75
CA ASP A 90 -25.14 -10.06 -21.79
C ASP A 90 -26.50 -9.58 -21.24
N GLY A 91 -27.00 -8.49 -21.81
CA GLY A 91 -28.08 -7.72 -21.23
C GLY A 91 -29.30 -8.56 -20.88
N LYS A 92 -29.71 -8.56 -19.59
CA LYS A 92 -31.14 -8.48 -19.19
C LYS A 92 -31.41 -8.38 -17.69
N ASP A 93 -30.51 -8.76 -16.78
CA ASP A 93 -30.84 -8.74 -15.34
C ASP A 93 -30.09 -7.65 -14.56
N ARG A 94 -30.86 -6.64 -14.13
CA ARG A 94 -30.38 -5.48 -13.35
C ARG A 94 -30.26 -5.88 -11.89
N TYR A 95 -29.11 -5.59 -11.26
CA TYR A 95 -28.90 -5.78 -9.82
C TYR A 95 -29.70 -4.73 -9.05
N PHE A 96 -30.78 -5.17 -8.41
CA PHE A 96 -31.50 -4.37 -7.44
C PHE A 96 -30.97 -4.72 -6.05
N VAL A 97 -30.16 -3.83 -5.48
CA VAL A 97 -30.41 -3.52 -4.06
C VAL A 97 -31.84 -3.01 -4.08
N ASP A 98 -32.76 -3.76 -3.47
CA ASP A 98 -34.16 -3.35 -3.41
C ASP A 98 -34.21 -1.97 -2.74
N ARG A 99 -34.31 -0.93 -3.58
CA ARG A 99 -34.22 0.49 -3.18
C ARG A 99 -35.23 0.77 -2.07
N ASP A 100 -36.34 0.05 -2.07
CA ASP A 100 -37.47 0.34 -1.22
C ASP A 100 -37.35 -0.30 0.18
N SER A 101 -36.59 -1.39 0.35
CA SER A 101 -36.44 -2.06 1.65
C SER A 101 -35.40 -1.41 2.56
N ILE A 102 -34.34 -0.83 1.98
CA ILE A 102 -33.23 -0.21 2.72
C ILE A 102 -33.55 1.24 3.12
N ILE A 103 -34.21 1.99 2.23
CA ILE A 103 -34.55 3.40 2.44
C ILE A 103 -35.66 3.55 3.50
N LYS A 104 -36.62 2.62 3.56
CA LYS A 104 -37.74 2.70 4.52
C LYS A 104 -37.36 2.49 5.99
N ASN A 105 -36.30 1.74 6.27
CA ASN A 105 -35.98 1.31 7.65
C ASN A 105 -34.80 2.06 8.31
N SER A 106 -34.02 2.86 7.58
CA SER A 106 -32.78 3.45 8.11
C SER A 106 -32.64 4.97 7.94
N GLY A 107 -33.46 5.61 7.10
CA GLY A 107 -33.36 7.05 6.81
C GLY A 107 -32.06 7.47 6.12
N LYS A 108 -31.19 6.51 5.73
CA LYS A 108 -29.89 6.76 5.09
C LYS A 108 -29.97 6.56 3.58
N THR A 109 -29.19 7.34 2.85
CA THR A 109 -29.01 7.16 1.41
C THR A 109 -28.15 5.93 1.08
N LEU A 110 -28.28 5.41 -0.13
CA LEU A 110 -27.44 4.30 -0.60
C LEU A 110 -25.94 4.65 -0.56
N GLY A 111 -25.59 5.92 -0.83
CA GLY A 111 -24.21 6.40 -0.75
C GLY A 111 -23.66 6.32 0.67
N GLU A 112 -24.43 6.74 1.67
CA GLU A 112 -24.04 6.65 3.07
C GLU A 112 -23.83 5.21 3.52
N LEU A 113 -24.73 4.30 3.12
CA LEU A 113 -24.60 2.88 3.45
C LEU A 113 -23.37 2.25 2.79
N ARG A 114 -23.06 2.62 1.55
CA ARG A 114 -21.82 2.19 0.88
C ARG A 114 -20.59 2.67 1.63
N GLN A 115 -20.56 3.94 2.05
CA GLN A 115 -19.45 4.49 2.83
C GLN A 115 -19.29 3.78 4.18
N LEU A 116 -20.39 3.38 4.84
CA LEU A 116 -20.32 2.57 6.05
C LEU A 116 -19.71 1.17 5.80
N LEU A 117 -20.09 0.51 4.70
CA LEU A 117 -19.48 -0.77 4.31
C LEU A 117 -18.00 -0.61 3.96
N ALA A 118 -17.65 0.42 3.20
CA ALA A 118 -16.27 0.74 2.83
C ALA A 118 -15.40 0.97 4.07
N ARG A 119 -15.89 1.79 5.01
CA ARG A 119 -15.20 2.02 6.29
C ARG A 119 -15.02 0.74 7.08
N LYS A 120 -16.03 -0.13 7.14
CA LYS A 120 -15.92 -1.42 7.82
C LYS A 120 -14.92 -2.36 7.15
N ALA A 121 -14.88 -2.39 5.82
CA ALA A 121 -13.90 -3.16 5.07
C ALA A 121 -12.48 -2.63 5.31
N PHE A 122 -12.30 -1.31 5.36
CA PHE A 122 -11.04 -0.66 5.72
C PHE A 122 -10.60 -1.05 7.13
N ASP A 123 -11.50 -0.98 8.12
CA ASP A 123 -11.19 -1.40 9.50
C ASP A 123 -10.73 -2.87 9.55
N LYS A 124 -11.36 -3.73 8.76
CA LYS A 124 -10.94 -5.14 8.65
C LYS A 124 -9.59 -5.32 7.98
N LEU A 125 -9.28 -4.57 6.93
CA LEU A 125 -7.93 -4.55 6.35
C LEU A 125 -6.89 -4.07 7.35
N CYS A 126 -7.20 -3.04 8.12
CA CYS A 126 -6.30 -2.51 9.14
C CYS A 126 -5.93 -3.57 10.16
N LEU A 127 -6.93 -4.28 10.69
CA LEU A 127 -6.74 -5.27 11.75
C LEU A 127 -6.11 -6.58 11.28
N ASN A 128 -6.40 -7.02 10.04
CA ASN A 128 -6.02 -8.36 9.57
C ASN A 128 -4.89 -8.37 8.53
N PHE A 129 -4.66 -7.26 7.84
CA PHE A 129 -3.64 -7.17 6.79
C PHE A 129 -2.56 -6.14 7.12
N PHE A 130 -2.93 -4.87 7.39
CA PHE A 130 -1.94 -3.79 7.63
C PHE A 130 -1.18 -3.91 8.95
N THR A 131 -1.67 -4.67 9.92
CA THR A 131 -0.95 -5.03 11.16
C THR A 131 0.23 -5.97 10.93
N THR A 132 0.33 -6.60 9.76
CA THR A 132 1.40 -7.56 9.45
C THR A 132 2.74 -6.82 9.33
N LYS A 133 3.67 -7.10 10.24
CA LYS A 133 4.98 -6.44 10.27
C LYS A 133 5.84 -6.93 9.10
N LEU A 134 6.11 -6.05 8.10
CA LEU A 134 7.09 -6.29 7.02
C LEU A 134 8.54 -6.45 7.52
N MET A 135 8.81 -6.07 8.77
CA MET A 135 10.14 -5.99 9.35
C MET A 135 10.19 -6.73 10.69
N SER A 136 10.52 -8.02 10.66
CA SER A 136 11.30 -8.63 11.73
C SER A 136 12.76 -8.58 11.24
N ASN A 137 13.52 -7.66 11.81
CA ASN A 137 14.98 -7.58 11.62
C ASN A 137 15.72 -8.63 12.46
N ASP A 138 15.01 -9.50 13.18
CA ASP A 138 15.61 -10.48 14.08
C ASP A 138 15.06 -11.88 13.76
N GLY A 139 15.97 -12.81 13.46
CA GLY A 139 15.79 -14.22 13.82
C GLY A 139 15.23 -15.15 12.76
N ASP A 140 13.95 -15.07 12.38
CA ASP A 140 13.28 -16.21 11.76
C ASP A 140 12.88 -15.99 10.29
N GLY A 141 13.79 -16.41 9.41
CA GLY A 141 13.82 -16.11 7.97
C GLY A 141 12.80 -16.83 7.06
N PHE A 142 11.91 -17.68 7.57
CA PHE A 142 11.00 -18.46 6.70
C PHE A 142 9.58 -17.91 6.58
N PHE A 143 8.97 -17.41 7.66
CA PHE A 143 7.59 -16.89 7.59
C PHE A 143 7.48 -15.47 7.02
N ASN A 144 8.52 -14.65 7.17
CA ASN A 144 8.53 -13.28 6.64
C ASN A 144 8.79 -13.25 5.10
N SER A 145 9.40 -14.30 4.52
CA SER A 145 9.73 -14.32 3.09
C SER A 145 8.49 -14.52 2.20
N SER A 146 7.57 -15.40 2.58
CA SER A 146 6.35 -15.69 1.79
C SER A 146 5.46 -14.46 1.67
N TRP A 147 5.18 -13.77 2.77
CA TRP A 147 4.34 -12.58 2.75
C TRP A 147 5.00 -11.41 2.00
N LYS A 148 6.32 -11.23 2.13
CA LYS A 148 7.10 -10.28 1.33
C LYS A 148 7.02 -10.55 -0.17
N MET A 149 6.90 -11.80 -0.60
CA MET A 149 6.68 -12.11 -2.02
C MET A 149 5.25 -11.84 -2.45
N GLN A 150 4.29 -12.18 -1.60
CA GLN A 150 2.87 -11.96 -1.88
C GLN A 150 2.56 -10.47 -2.05
N ILE A 151 3.10 -9.59 -1.19
CA ILE A 151 2.88 -8.15 -1.29
C ILE A 151 3.47 -7.56 -2.57
N THR A 152 4.56 -8.15 -3.09
CA THR A 152 5.17 -7.76 -4.37
C THR A 152 4.62 -8.50 -5.58
N SER A 153 3.67 -9.41 -5.40
CA SER A 153 3.09 -10.17 -6.51
C SER A 153 2.42 -9.24 -7.52
N GLU A 154 2.35 -9.70 -8.77
CA GLU A 154 1.66 -8.98 -9.86
C GLU A 154 0.20 -8.68 -9.56
N GLN A 155 -0.42 -9.49 -8.71
CA GLN A 155 -1.84 -9.35 -8.41
C GLN A 155 -2.12 -8.36 -7.28
N LEU A 156 -1.29 -8.36 -6.23
CA LEU A 156 -1.54 -7.59 -5.02
C LEU A 156 -0.84 -6.23 -5.02
N PHE A 157 0.39 -6.15 -5.54
CA PHE A 157 1.17 -4.91 -5.49
C PHE A 157 0.46 -3.76 -6.21
N PRO A 158 -0.02 -3.91 -7.47
CA PRO A 158 -0.73 -2.82 -8.14
C PRO A 158 -2.04 -2.44 -7.44
N ALA A 159 -2.72 -3.40 -6.81
CA ALA A 159 -3.93 -3.15 -6.05
C ALA A 159 -3.64 -2.24 -4.83
N ILE A 160 -2.52 -2.46 -4.14
CA ILE A 160 -2.07 -1.61 -3.03
C ILE A 160 -1.71 -0.20 -3.52
N LEU A 161 -0.95 -0.10 -4.62
CA LEU A 161 -0.56 1.19 -5.20
C LEU A 161 -1.80 2.03 -5.57
N ASN A 162 -2.79 1.39 -6.19
CA ASN A 162 -4.05 2.05 -6.57
C ASN A 162 -4.91 2.41 -5.35
N PHE A 163 -4.97 1.53 -4.35
CA PHE A 163 -5.72 1.78 -3.12
C PHE A 163 -5.19 3.00 -2.35
N PHE A 164 -3.88 3.24 -2.41
CA PHE A 164 -3.23 4.42 -1.83
C PHE A 164 -2.73 5.38 -2.92
N ALA A 165 -3.50 5.53 -4.01
CA ALA A 165 -3.13 6.43 -5.09
C ALA A 165 -3.00 7.89 -4.59
N ALA A 166 -2.00 8.60 -5.11
CA ALA A 166 -1.86 10.03 -4.88
C ALA A 166 -2.75 10.80 -5.87
N GLU A 167 -3.74 11.51 -5.35
CA GLU A 167 -4.73 12.24 -6.13
C GLU A 167 -4.64 13.74 -5.87
N LYS A 168 -4.83 14.54 -6.92
CA LYS A 168 -5.03 15.98 -6.75
C LYS A 168 -6.41 16.21 -6.17
N SER A 169 -6.47 16.88 -5.03
CA SER A 169 -7.74 17.36 -4.49
C SER A 169 -8.22 18.61 -5.23
N THR A 170 -9.46 19.02 -4.92
CA THR A 170 -10.11 20.22 -5.46
C THR A 170 -9.33 21.52 -5.21
N PHE A 171 -8.37 21.51 -4.28
CA PHE A 171 -7.56 22.68 -3.90
C PHE A 171 -6.09 22.53 -4.30
N ASP A 172 -5.80 21.73 -5.34
CA ASP A 172 -4.44 21.42 -5.82
C ASP A 172 -3.48 20.77 -4.81
N SER A 173 -3.94 20.50 -3.58
CA SER A 173 -3.19 19.68 -2.61
C SER A 173 -3.33 18.21 -2.96
N ILE A 174 -2.21 17.48 -2.89
CA ILE A 174 -2.20 16.04 -3.12
C ILE A 174 -2.68 15.33 -1.86
N ARG A 175 -3.56 14.35 -2.07
CA ARG A 175 -4.06 13.45 -1.03
C ARG A 175 -3.74 12.02 -1.38
N ILE A 176 -3.45 11.23 -0.36
CA ILE A 176 -3.36 9.78 -0.52
C ILE A 176 -4.76 9.20 -0.28
N ARG A 177 -5.29 8.50 -1.28
CA ARG A 177 -6.60 7.85 -1.19
C ARG A 177 -6.65 6.91 0.02
N ASN A 178 -7.81 6.81 0.65
CA ASN A 178 -8.06 5.98 1.84
C ASN A 178 -7.22 6.33 3.10
N ILE A 179 -6.58 7.51 3.11
CA ILE A 179 -6.00 8.15 4.29
C ILE A 179 -6.72 9.49 4.49
N PHE A 180 -7.63 9.55 5.45
CA PHE A 180 -8.63 10.60 5.59
C PHE A 180 -8.16 11.79 6.45
N SER A 181 -7.28 11.54 7.43
CA SER A 181 -6.91 12.49 8.47
C SER A 181 -5.45 12.94 8.35
N TYR A 182 -5.22 14.22 8.61
CA TYR A 182 -3.89 14.81 8.62
C TYR A 182 -3.33 14.90 10.04
N GLY A 183 -2.04 14.64 10.21
CA GLY A 183 -1.34 14.85 11.48
C GLY A 183 -1.89 14.01 12.64
N ASN A 184 -2.21 14.67 13.75
CA ASN A 184 -2.53 14.04 15.05
C ASN A 184 -4.01 13.61 15.18
N GLU A 185 -4.85 13.82 14.17
CA GLU A 185 -6.29 13.48 14.23
C GLU A 185 -6.59 12.06 13.70
N ARG A 186 -5.56 11.26 13.41
CA ARG A 186 -5.71 9.94 12.83
C ARG A 186 -6.39 8.98 13.80
N SER A 187 -7.32 8.18 13.26
CA SER A 187 -7.87 7.05 14.01
C SER A 187 -6.82 5.94 14.18
N HIS A 188 -6.98 5.09 15.19
CA HIS A 188 -6.09 3.94 15.39
C HIS A 188 -5.94 3.06 14.14
N ASN A 189 -7.03 2.79 13.42
CA ASN A 189 -6.99 1.98 12.20
C ASN A 189 -6.22 2.69 11.08
N GLU A 190 -6.37 4.00 10.96
CA GLU A 190 -5.60 4.80 10.01
C GLU A 190 -4.10 4.82 10.35
N GLU A 191 -3.74 4.85 11.63
CA GLU A 191 -2.34 4.68 12.05
C GLU A 191 -1.77 3.32 11.64
N LEU A 192 -2.57 2.24 11.69
CA LEU A 192 -2.15 0.93 11.20
C LEU A 192 -1.86 0.96 9.69
N ALA A 193 -2.72 1.61 8.89
CA ALA A 193 -2.51 1.78 7.46
C ALA A 193 -1.26 2.65 7.15
N VAL A 194 -1.05 3.73 7.90
CA VAL A 194 0.15 4.58 7.79
C VAL A 194 1.40 3.78 8.13
N ASN A 195 1.40 3.03 9.24
CA ASN A 195 2.53 2.19 9.63
C ASN A 195 2.85 1.12 8.58
N PHE A 196 1.82 0.54 7.96
CA PHE A 196 1.97 -0.35 6.82
C PHE A 196 2.67 0.34 5.64
N LEU A 197 2.25 1.55 5.24
CA LEU A 197 2.88 2.32 4.17
C LEU A 197 4.35 2.67 4.48
N LEU A 198 4.66 3.07 5.72
CA LEU A 198 6.04 3.35 6.13
C LEU A 198 6.90 2.09 6.09
N ASN A 199 6.34 0.95 6.48
CA ASN A 199 7.03 -0.34 6.40
C ASN A 199 7.20 -0.79 4.94
N LEU A 200 6.21 -0.54 4.08
CA LEU A 200 6.30 -0.78 2.65
C LEU A 200 7.39 0.09 2.02
N ALA A 201 7.51 1.36 2.42
CA ALA A 201 8.59 2.22 1.97
C ALA A 201 9.96 1.63 2.33
N ARG A 202 10.14 1.24 3.60
CA ARG A 202 11.40 0.59 4.04
C ARG A 202 11.69 -0.68 3.25
N PHE A 203 10.67 -1.43 2.88
CA PHE A 203 10.82 -2.63 2.06
C PHE A 203 11.18 -2.30 0.61
N ILE A 204 10.48 -1.37 -0.06
CA ILE A 204 10.76 -0.95 -1.44
C ILE A 204 12.20 -0.44 -1.58
N PHE A 205 12.62 0.47 -0.70
CA PHE A 205 13.97 1.05 -0.76
C PHE A 205 15.05 0.11 -0.18
N GLY A 206 14.69 -0.72 0.79
CA GLY A 206 15.59 -1.66 1.44
C GLY A 206 15.65 -3.05 0.81
N TRP A 207 14.95 -3.29 -0.30
CA TRP A 207 14.93 -4.60 -0.93
C TRP A 207 16.32 -5.00 -1.39
N ARG A 208 16.69 -6.24 -1.10
CA ARG A 208 17.93 -6.89 -1.53
C ARG A 208 17.55 -8.21 -2.20
N GLU A 209 18.29 -8.56 -3.25
CA GLU A 209 18.10 -9.80 -4.00
C GLU A 209 18.19 -11.01 -3.08
N ARG A 210 17.39 -12.04 -3.37
CA ARG A 210 17.51 -13.31 -2.68
C ARG A 210 18.90 -13.90 -2.92
N LYS A 211 19.57 -14.32 -1.85
CA LYS A 211 20.86 -15.01 -1.96
C LYS A 211 20.68 -16.32 -2.70
N ILE A 212 21.39 -16.45 -3.80
CA ILE A 212 21.51 -17.68 -4.57
C ILE A 212 22.76 -18.39 -4.08
N TRP A 213 22.64 -19.68 -3.78
CA TRP A 213 23.73 -20.49 -3.25
C TRP A 213 24.36 -21.31 -4.38
N ASP A 214 25.66 -21.60 -4.29
CA ASP A 214 26.39 -22.29 -5.36
C ASP A 214 26.03 -23.76 -5.57
N GLY A 215 25.33 -24.38 -4.63
CA GLY A 215 24.81 -25.74 -4.75
C GLY A 215 23.39 -25.85 -5.30
N MET A 216 22.77 -24.74 -5.74
CA MET A 216 21.41 -24.76 -6.26
C MET A 216 21.37 -25.31 -7.68
N GLU A 217 20.34 -26.10 -8.00
CA GLU A 217 20.13 -26.60 -9.37
C GLU A 217 20.06 -25.42 -10.35
N ARG A 218 20.63 -25.59 -11.54
CA ARG A 218 20.76 -24.50 -12.52
C ARG A 218 19.41 -23.90 -12.89
N GLU A 219 18.40 -24.75 -13.12
CA GLU A 219 17.04 -24.31 -13.48
C GLU A 219 16.44 -23.46 -12.35
N LEU A 220 16.55 -23.91 -11.11
CA LEU A 220 16.06 -23.17 -9.94
C LEU A 220 16.83 -21.85 -9.72
N ARG A 221 18.14 -21.82 -10.00
CA ARG A 221 18.94 -20.58 -9.98
C ARG A 221 18.41 -19.58 -11.02
N GLU A 222 18.25 -20.01 -12.27
CA GLU A 222 17.77 -19.16 -13.36
C GLU A 222 16.36 -18.61 -13.07
N GLU A 223 15.45 -19.43 -12.53
CA GLU A 223 14.12 -19.01 -12.10
C GLU A 223 14.18 -17.93 -11.00
N MET A 224 15.03 -18.11 -9.99
CA MET A 224 15.19 -17.13 -8.91
C MET A 224 15.83 -15.82 -9.37
N GLU A 225 16.78 -15.86 -10.30
CA GLU A 225 17.36 -14.67 -10.92
C GLU A 225 16.29 -13.88 -11.69
N ALA A 226 15.50 -14.58 -12.51
CA ALA A 226 14.40 -13.96 -13.26
C ALA A 226 13.34 -13.35 -12.32
N GLU A 227 12.99 -14.03 -11.23
CA GLU A 227 12.08 -13.52 -10.21
C GLU A 227 12.65 -12.26 -9.52
N ASN A 228 13.93 -12.29 -9.12
CA ASN A 228 14.61 -11.15 -8.51
C ASN A 228 14.59 -9.92 -9.44
N VAL A 229 14.93 -10.08 -10.71
CA VAL A 229 14.91 -9.00 -11.71
C VAL A 229 13.49 -8.43 -11.87
N THR A 230 12.48 -9.31 -11.95
CA THR A 230 11.08 -8.92 -12.10
C THR A 230 10.57 -8.14 -10.90
N VAL A 231 10.83 -8.63 -9.68
CA VAL A 231 10.46 -7.93 -8.44
C VAL A 231 11.20 -6.61 -8.35
N ARG A 232 12.50 -6.57 -8.65
CA ARG A 232 13.30 -5.35 -8.58
C ARG A 232 12.76 -4.27 -9.51
N SER A 233 12.48 -4.61 -10.76
CA SER A 233 11.90 -3.68 -11.74
C SER A 233 10.57 -3.09 -11.25
N ARG A 234 9.70 -3.93 -10.69
CA ARG A 234 8.41 -3.51 -10.12
C ARG A 234 8.60 -2.56 -8.93
N LEU A 235 9.53 -2.85 -8.03
CA LEU A 235 9.82 -2.00 -6.87
C LEU A 235 10.43 -0.65 -7.30
N ASP A 236 11.37 -0.67 -8.23
CA ASP A 236 12.02 0.55 -8.74
C ASP A 236 11.02 1.48 -9.41
N SER A 237 10.10 0.94 -10.23
CA SER A 237 9.03 1.73 -10.85
C SER A 237 8.06 2.36 -9.84
N ALA A 238 7.92 1.77 -8.65
CA ALA A 238 7.04 2.28 -7.59
C ALA A 238 7.72 3.30 -6.66
N LYS A 239 9.06 3.45 -6.69
CA LYS A 239 9.77 4.38 -5.82
C LYS A 239 9.28 5.83 -5.94
N PRO A 240 9.07 6.42 -7.15
CA PRO A 240 8.53 7.78 -7.25
C PRO A 240 7.16 7.93 -6.61
N TRP A 241 6.27 6.94 -6.77
CA TRP A 241 4.98 6.93 -6.10
C TRP A 241 5.14 6.88 -4.57
N MET A 242 6.07 6.07 -4.07
CA MET A 242 6.31 5.98 -2.63
C MET A 242 6.89 7.29 -2.05
N ILE A 243 7.71 8.02 -2.82
CA ILE A 243 8.20 9.35 -2.40
C ILE A 243 7.03 10.33 -2.22
N GLU A 244 6.05 10.31 -3.13
CA GLU A 244 4.82 11.12 -3.03
C GLU A 244 4.05 10.77 -1.75
N VAL A 245 3.87 9.47 -1.47
CA VAL A 245 3.22 8.98 -0.24
C VAL A 245 3.99 9.44 1.01
N LEU A 246 5.32 9.30 1.03
CA LEU A 246 6.15 9.73 2.15
C LEU A 246 6.11 11.26 2.34
N SER A 247 6.02 12.03 1.27
CA SER A 247 5.84 13.48 1.33
C SER A 247 4.51 13.83 1.99
N TYR A 248 3.41 13.23 1.54
CA TYR A 248 2.09 13.43 2.14
C TYR A 248 2.06 13.08 3.62
N LEU A 249 2.71 11.99 4.00
CA LEU A 249 2.79 11.54 5.39
C LEU A 249 3.80 12.33 6.24
N ASN A 250 4.53 13.28 5.66
CA ASN A 250 5.62 14.05 6.29
C ASN A 250 6.75 13.17 6.84
N HIS A 251 7.12 12.12 6.11
CA HIS A 251 8.12 11.12 6.47
C HIS A 251 9.24 10.94 5.43
N LEU A 252 9.50 11.97 4.59
CA LEU A 252 10.62 11.95 3.64
C LEU A 252 11.99 11.69 4.30
N VAL A 253 12.13 12.00 5.59
CA VAL A 253 13.34 11.69 6.37
C VAL A 253 13.75 10.21 6.33
N LEU A 254 12.80 9.29 6.08
CA LEU A 254 13.09 7.86 5.94
C LEU A 254 14.04 7.56 4.76
N LEU A 255 14.02 8.39 3.72
CA LEU A 255 14.85 8.21 2.53
C LEU A 255 16.34 8.46 2.80
N ARG A 256 16.69 9.15 3.90
CA ARG A 256 18.10 9.44 4.25
C ARG A 256 18.98 8.21 4.32
N LYS A 257 18.40 7.05 4.70
CA LYS A 257 19.11 5.76 4.76
C LYS A 257 19.55 5.26 3.38
N TRP A 258 18.81 5.61 2.33
CA TRP A 258 19.02 5.16 0.95
C TRP A 258 19.33 6.32 0.02
N ILE A 259 19.78 7.46 0.55
CA ILE A 259 19.92 8.70 -0.23
C ILE A 259 20.86 8.54 -1.42
N LEU A 260 21.96 7.80 -1.26
CA LEU A 260 22.90 7.48 -2.35
C LEU A 260 22.38 6.43 -3.35
N GLU A 261 21.30 5.73 -3.00
CA GLU A 261 20.66 4.69 -3.84
C GLU A 261 19.45 5.25 -4.63
N LEU A 262 19.20 6.57 -4.56
CA LEU A 262 18.11 7.23 -5.29
C LEU A 262 18.47 7.40 -6.78
N ASP A 263 17.59 6.91 -7.65
CA ASP A 263 17.75 7.00 -9.11
C ASP A 263 17.18 8.31 -9.69
N GLY A 264 17.41 8.54 -10.99
CA GLY A 264 16.92 9.72 -11.70
C GLY A 264 15.41 9.98 -11.52
N PRO A 265 14.52 8.98 -11.70
CA PRO A 265 13.09 9.13 -11.42
C PRO A 265 12.76 9.56 -9.99
N CYS A 266 13.46 9.03 -8.99
CA CYS A 266 13.30 9.44 -7.59
C CYS A 266 13.66 10.93 -7.39
N LEU A 267 14.80 11.35 -7.95
CA LEU A 267 15.28 12.73 -7.85
C LEU A 267 14.34 13.71 -8.58
N ALA A 268 13.86 13.32 -9.76
CA ALA A 268 12.88 14.10 -10.51
C ALA A 268 11.58 14.31 -9.71
N LYS A 269 11.10 13.26 -9.04
CA LYS A 269 9.92 13.34 -8.18
C LYS A 269 10.15 14.21 -6.95
N LEU A 270 11.30 14.10 -6.28
CA LEU A 270 11.66 14.99 -5.17
C LEU A 270 11.71 16.46 -5.63
N LYS A 271 12.24 16.72 -6.82
CA LYS A 271 12.28 18.07 -7.40
C LYS A 271 10.88 18.58 -7.69
N GLU A 272 10.03 17.75 -8.27
CA GLU A 272 8.61 18.09 -8.48
C GLU A 272 7.92 18.46 -7.16
N ILE A 273 8.09 17.66 -6.11
CA ILE A 273 7.52 17.92 -4.77
C ILE A 273 8.09 19.22 -4.19
N ALA A 274 9.41 19.43 -4.28
CA ALA A 274 10.07 20.63 -3.78
C ALA A 274 9.48 21.91 -4.39
N LEU A 275 9.22 21.89 -5.70
CA LEU A 275 8.70 23.02 -6.45
C LEU A 275 7.22 23.35 -6.18
N ARG A 276 6.49 22.47 -5.47
CA ARG A 276 5.12 22.76 -5.01
C ARG A 276 5.08 23.65 -3.76
N SER A 277 6.24 23.94 -3.16
CA SER A 277 6.32 24.79 -1.97
C SER A 277 6.02 26.25 -2.32
N GLU A 278 5.53 27.00 -1.33
CA GLU A 278 5.35 28.44 -1.44
C GLU A 278 6.37 29.17 -0.57
N LEU A 279 6.95 30.25 -1.10
CA LEU A 279 7.74 31.18 -0.30
C LEU A 279 6.78 32.14 0.39
N SER A 280 6.90 32.24 1.71
CA SER A 280 6.12 33.20 2.49
C SER A 280 6.78 34.59 2.44
N TYR A 281 5.98 35.66 2.39
CA TYR A 281 6.48 37.03 2.32
C TYR A 281 7.46 37.42 3.44
N TYR A 282 7.45 36.73 4.58
CA TYR A 282 8.41 36.95 5.66
C TYR A 282 9.83 36.45 5.34
N GLN A 283 9.97 35.59 4.32
CA GLN A 283 11.22 34.96 3.91
C GLN A 283 11.84 35.63 2.67
N HIS A 284 11.19 36.63 2.06
CA HIS A 284 11.71 37.34 0.88
C HIS A 284 11.21 38.79 0.77
N PRO A 285 11.93 39.67 0.06
CA PRO A 285 11.58 41.08 -0.05
C PRO A 285 10.37 41.37 -0.97
N VAL A 286 9.69 40.36 -1.52
CA VAL A 286 8.58 40.54 -2.47
C VAL A 286 7.25 40.46 -1.71
N LYS A 287 6.30 41.33 -2.03
CA LYS A 287 4.99 41.34 -1.37
C LYS A 287 4.15 40.12 -1.81
N GLY A 288 3.62 39.40 -0.82
CA GLY A 288 2.70 38.27 -1.03
C GLY A 288 3.40 36.91 -1.11
N ASN A 289 2.66 35.84 -0.85
CA ASN A 289 3.15 34.48 -1.04
C ASN A 289 3.23 34.17 -2.54
N ARG A 290 4.22 33.38 -2.94
CA ARG A 290 4.33 32.88 -4.31
C ARG A 290 4.92 31.49 -4.35
N SER A 291 4.67 30.77 -5.44
CA SER A 291 5.37 29.51 -5.71
C SER A 291 6.87 29.74 -5.88
N VAL A 292 7.66 28.76 -5.45
CA VAL A 292 9.11 28.76 -5.61
C VAL A 292 9.49 28.51 -7.07
N ALA A 293 10.52 29.21 -7.56
CA ALA A 293 11.01 29.10 -8.93
C ALA A 293 12.15 28.09 -9.05
N SER A 294 12.82 27.75 -7.95
CA SER A 294 13.98 26.86 -7.94
C SER A 294 14.05 25.99 -6.69
N THR A 295 14.94 25.00 -6.72
CA THR A 295 15.24 24.11 -5.60
C THR A 295 15.87 24.86 -4.42
N GLU A 296 16.65 25.91 -4.69
CA GLU A 296 17.28 26.75 -3.68
C GLU A 296 16.23 27.60 -2.95
N GLU A 297 15.28 28.17 -3.71
CA GLU A 297 14.12 28.85 -3.13
C GLU A 297 13.26 27.87 -2.29
N ALA A 298 13.05 26.64 -2.78
CA ALA A 298 12.36 25.62 -2.02
C ALA A 298 13.08 25.24 -0.71
N CYS A 299 14.42 25.25 -0.70
CA CYS A 299 15.20 25.09 0.54
C CYS A 299 14.96 26.25 1.51
N LEU A 300 14.95 27.50 1.01
CA LEU A 300 14.66 28.68 1.84
C LEU A 300 13.24 28.65 2.42
N ALA A 301 12.27 28.13 1.66
CA ALA A 301 10.90 27.89 2.13
C ALA A 301 10.78 26.73 3.14
N GLY A 302 11.87 26.00 3.41
CA GLY A 302 11.89 24.88 4.37
C GLY A 302 11.30 23.59 3.82
N SER A 303 11.25 23.42 2.50
CA SER A 303 10.71 22.21 1.86
C SER A 303 11.54 20.97 2.22
N PRO A 304 10.97 19.92 2.85
CA PRO A 304 11.72 18.72 3.21
C PRO A 304 12.31 17.99 1.99
N ALA A 305 11.63 18.04 0.84
CA ALA A 305 12.12 17.44 -0.40
C ALA A 305 13.33 18.19 -0.96
N ALA A 306 13.31 19.54 -0.91
CA ALA A 306 14.44 20.35 -1.35
C ALA A 306 15.68 20.15 -0.45
N LEU A 307 15.47 20.10 0.87
CA LEU A 307 16.53 19.81 1.83
C LEU A 307 17.15 18.43 1.60
N LEU A 308 16.33 17.43 1.26
CA LEU A 308 16.82 16.09 0.93
C LEU A 308 17.61 16.07 -0.39
N LEU A 309 17.18 16.83 -1.40
CA LEU A 309 17.94 16.98 -2.66
C LEU A 309 19.31 17.61 -2.43
N ASN A 310 19.37 18.67 -1.63
CA ASN A 310 20.64 19.30 -1.27
C ASN A 310 21.55 18.32 -0.48
N GLU A 311 20.99 17.55 0.45
CA GLU A 311 21.72 16.50 1.17
C GLU A 311 22.25 15.41 0.20
N TYR A 312 21.47 15.03 -0.81
CA TYR A 312 21.87 14.10 -1.86
C TYR A 312 23.06 14.64 -2.66
N GLU A 313 22.98 15.89 -3.15
CA GLU A 313 24.05 16.51 -3.95
C GLU A 313 25.37 16.58 -3.17
N LEU A 314 25.30 16.99 -1.90
CA LEU A 314 26.46 17.02 -1.01
C LEU A 314 27.07 15.62 -0.82
N LYS A 315 26.25 14.62 -0.52
CA LYS A 315 26.73 13.25 -0.30
C LYS A 315 27.28 12.61 -1.57
N MET A 316 26.66 12.84 -2.71
CA MET A 316 27.16 12.37 -4.01
C MET A 316 28.48 13.03 -4.39
N GLY A 317 28.63 14.34 -4.14
CA GLY A 317 29.90 15.03 -4.38
C GLY A 317 31.04 14.45 -3.54
N VAL A 318 30.78 14.15 -2.26
CA VAL A 318 31.75 13.48 -1.39
C VAL A 318 32.03 12.05 -1.86
N TYR A 319 31.00 11.29 -2.21
CA TYR A 319 31.14 9.92 -2.69
C TYR A 319 32.00 9.86 -3.95
N ASN A 320 31.69 10.66 -4.97
CA ASN A 320 32.45 10.72 -6.22
C ASN A 320 33.92 11.10 -5.99
N ARG A 321 34.18 12.05 -5.06
CA ARG A 321 35.54 12.41 -4.68
C ARG A 321 36.29 11.24 -4.04
N LEU A 322 35.66 10.50 -3.14
CA LEU A 322 36.29 9.36 -2.47
C LEU A 322 36.55 8.22 -3.45
N THR A 323 35.61 7.94 -4.35
CA THR A 323 35.80 6.94 -5.42
C THR A 323 36.97 7.30 -6.34
N ALA A 324 37.07 8.57 -6.75
CA ALA A 324 38.19 9.03 -7.58
C ALA A 324 39.56 8.90 -6.88
N ILE A 325 39.61 9.10 -5.54
CA ILE A 325 40.84 8.88 -4.76
C ILE A 325 41.21 7.40 -4.75
N LEU A 326 40.24 6.51 -4.49
CA LEU A 326 40.47 5.06 -4.49
C LEU A 326 40.95 4.55 -5.85
N GLU A 327 40.33 5.00 -6.94
CA GLU A 327 40.75 4.65 -8.30
C GLU A 327 42.18 5.13 -8.61
N ALA A 328 42.54 6.34 -8.17
CA ALA A 328 43.89 6.88 -8.35
C ALA A 328 44.94 6.13 -7.51
N GLU A 329 44.60 5.71 -6.29
CA GLU A 329 45.45 4.88 -5.45
C GLU A 329 45.68 3.50 -6.07
N GLN A 330 44.62 2.88 -6.60
CA GLN A 330 44.71 1.58 -7.26
C GLN A 330 45.57 1.64 -8.53
N GLN A 331 45.40 2.67 -9.37
CA GLN A 331 46.25 2.89 -10.54
C GLN A 331 47.73 3.08 -10.17
N LYS A 332 48.00 3.75 -9.05
CA LYS A 332 49.37 3.94 -8.55
C LYS A 332 49.98 2.62 -8.08
N GLU A 333 49.24 1.79 -7.37
CA GLU A 333 49.69 0.46 -6.94
C GLU A 333 49.96 -0.48 -8.12
N ASP A 334 49.10 -0.46 -9.14
CA ASP A 334 49.27 -1.25 -10.35
C ASP A 334 50.52 -0.80 -11.13
N ALA A 335 50.72 0.51 -11.28
CA ALA A 335 51.91 1.07 -11.92
C ALA A 335 53.21 0.73 -11.16
N LEU A 336 53.17 0.71 -9.83
CA LEU A 336 54.31 0.29 -9.00
C LEU A 336 54.62 -1.20 -9.19
N ARG A 337 53.60 -2.08 -9.22
CA ARG A 337 53.79 -3.51 -9.50
C ARG A 337 54.40 -3.75 -10.88
N GLU A 338 53.90 -3.08 -11.92
CA GLU A 338 54.46 -3.20 -13.27
C GLU A 338 55.91 -2.71 -13.35
N ALA A 339 56.27 -1.65 -12.62
CA ALA A 339 57.63 -1.14 -12.58
C ALA A 339 58.58 -2.13 -11.88
N GLU A 340 58.13 -2.77 -10.80
CA GLU A 340 58.88 -3.81 -10.10
C GLU A 340 59.09 -5.05 -10.98
N GLU A 341 58.07 -5.51 -11.71
CA GLU A 341 58.18 -6.65 -12.63
C GLU A 341 59.14 -6.37 -13.79
N LYS A 342 59.10 -5.15 -14.36
CA LYS A 342 60.04 -4.71 -15.40
C LYS A 342 61.48 -4.57 -14.88
N SER A 343 61.68 -4.25 -13.60
CA SER A 343 63.02 -4.15 -13.00
C SER A 343 63.67 -5.52 -12.70
N ARG A 344 62.88 -6.59 -12.65
CA ARG A 344 63.32 -7.97 -12.38
C ARG A 344 63.54 -8.80 -13.64
N SER A 345 63.13 -8.29 -14.81
CA SER A 345 63.32 -8.87 -16.13
C SER A 345 64.53 -8.24 -16.81
#